data_AF-A0A2E5MNE3-F1
#
_entry.id   AF-A0A2E5MNE3-F1
#
_cell.length_a   1.000
_cell.length_b   1.000
_cell.length_c   1.000
_cell.angle_alpha   90.00
_cell.angle_beta   90.00
_cell.angle_gamma   90.00
#
_symmetry.space_group_name_H-M   'P 1'
#
loop_
_entity.id
_entity.type
_entity.pdbx_description
1 polymer ?
#
loop_
_entity_poly.entity_id
_entity_poly.type
_entity_poly.pdbx_seq_one_letter_code
_entity_poly.pdbx_strand_id
1 'polypeptide(L)'
;MRQKTRLSNIFTISAIASGLLLAGCGEDGKDGVDGSVSGAGDVGQSVVASTTSGFSISKDAIFVAPDAVDGDDITEALSLALFDVPDDAVVVLPKGRFTVTESIVVNSASGLTLTGHGINETILDFSGSFGDDAFRFQGGSGITIRDLGVYEAPKNGIKATNVNGIHMTYTATVWEGELEENNGAYGLYPLKSQNVLMEHNYAYGSADAGIYVGQSENIVVRNNTAKKNVAGIEIENSSMADVYNNIAIGNSGGILAFDLPGLDKAYGGNVRIFNNQAYGNNADNVGAGVVGLVPPGTGMLILATSGVEIYDNQITDNDTTAVAITSYLLVDEDLGAYPANYGATMANGWSPTLKNVYLHNNTIARNGGNPTGDLLAPIAAGYGSNMNSKGSPQTFPAIMYDGIGELLSNVGQLAGFNALVGAEASADGVNYDPYDAGDLICANRNINANPAPEYDDVNTGLVYPTDPADITLVDGDGNPQPHLLIDQMVNNTYLNCTQPRLAPAVVNFKNKIYGCTGDDLAEAACAL
;
A
#
# COMPACT_ATOMS: atom_id res chain seq x y z
N MET A 1 41.88 -29.12 31.57
CA MET A 1 42.80 -28.92 30.43
C MET A 1 41.96 -28.40 29.27
N ARG A 2 41.95 -27.08 28.99
CA ARG A 2 42.79 -26.35 27.99
C ARG A 2 42.64 -26.97 26.60
N GLN A 3 42.20 -26.31 25.51
CA GLN A 3 42.21 -24.92 25.01
C GLN A 3 40.99 -24.74 24.06
N LYS A 4 40.21 -23.65 24.00
CA LYS A 4 40.45 -22.27 23.50
C LYS A 4 41.13 -22.15 22.12
N THR A 5 40.33 -21.80 21.11
CA THR A 5 40.75 -20.89 20.03
C THR A 5 39.55 -20.03 19.59
N ARG A 6 39.73 -18.71 19.69
CA ARG A 6 38.90 -17.66 19.09
C ARG A 6 39.36 -17.45 17.64
N LEU A 7 38.50 -16.92 16.76
CA LEU A 7 38.80 -15.70 16.01
C LEU A 7 37.56 -15.11 15.32
N SER A 8 37.43 -13.81 15.53
CA SER A 8 36.49 -12.84 14.95
C SER A 8 37.12 -12.24 13.69
N ASN A 9 36.33 -11.92 12.67
CA ASN A 9 36.26 -10.60 11.99
C ASN A 9 35.61 -10.68 10.58
N ILE A 10 34.51 -9.93 10.42
CA ILE A 10 34.29 -8.84 9.43
C ILE A 10 34.69 -9.09 7.96
N PHE A 11 33.70 -9.07 7.06
CA PHE A 11 33.73 -8.49 5.71
C PHE A 11 32.29 -8.02 5.39
N THR A 12 31.93 -6.75 5.49
CA THR A 12 32.11 -5.63 4.54
C THR A 12 31.52 -5.90 3.15
N ILE A 13 30.32 -5.36 2.95
CA ILE A 13 29.59 -5.20 1.68
C ILE A 13 30.44 -4.33 0.73
N SER A 14 30.60 -4.78 -0.52
CA SER A 14 31.15 -3.98 -1.60
C SER A 14 30.14 -3.87 -2.73
N ALA A 15 29.73 -2.62 -2.97
CA ALA A 15 28.89 -2.18 -4.06
C ALA A 15 29.57 -2.43 -5.42
N ILE A 16 28.80 -2.88 -6.40
CA ILE A 16 29.21 -2.96 -7.80
C ILE A 16 28.66 -1.71 -8.50
N ALA A 17 29.57 -0.79 -8.81
CA ALA A 17 29.33 0.32 -9.72
C ALA A 17 29.78 -0.10 -11.13
N SER A 18 28.85 -0.12 -12.07
CA SER A 18 29.13 -0.35 -13.49
C SER A 18 29.47 0.98 -14.16
N GLY A 19 30.72 1.10 -14.62
CA GLY A 19 31.16 2.20 -15.46
C GLY A 19 30.79 1.98 -16.94
N LEU A 20 30.37 3.05 -17.61
CA LEU A 20 30.52 3.18 -19.05
C LEU A 20 31.38 4.41 -19.37
N LEU A 21 32.47 4.13 -20.09
CA LEU A 21 33.33 5.08 -20.76
C LEU A 21 32.69 5.49 -22.08
N LEU A 22 32.61 6.78 -22.36
CA LEU A 22 32.66 7.32 -23.72
C LEU A 22 33.53 8.59 -23.68
N ALA A 23 34.67 8.49 -24.38
CA ALA A 23 35.58 9.58 -24.64
C ALA A 23 35.15 10.33 -25.91
N GLY A 24 35.19 11.66 -25.86
CA GLY A 24 35.11 12.54 -27.03
C GLY A 24 35.74 13.89 -26.69
N CYS A 25 36.88 14.18 -27.29
CA CYS A 25 37.70 15.37 -27.08
C CYS A 25 37.12 16.62 -27.77
N GLY A 26 37.45 17.82 -27.25
CA GLY A 26 37.43 19.06 -28.05
C GLY A 26 37.30 20.38 -27.30
N GLU A 27 38.45 20.93 -26.89
CA GLU A 27 38.88 22.35 -26.82
C GLU A 27 38.03 23.45 -26.11
N ASP A 28 38.62 23.94 -25.01
CA ASP A 28 38.87 25.34 -24.61
C ASP A 28 37.92 26.47 -25.09
N GLY A 29 37.17 27.02 -24.13
CA GLY A 29 36.55 28.34 -24.21
C GLY A 29 36.16 28.84 -22.83
N LYS A 30 36.85 29.88 -22.34
CA LYS A 30 36.47 30.64 -21.15
C LYS A 30 35.28 31.55 -21.43
N ASP A 31 34.59 31.88 -20.34
CA ASP A 31 33.63 32.98 -20.10
C ASP A 31 32.15 32.64 -20.28
N GLY A 32 31.39 32.74 -19.16
CA GLY A 32 29.94 32.61 -19.16
C GLY A 32 29.28 32.54 -17.77
N VAL A 33 29.47 33.58 -16.96
CA VAL A 33 28.56 34.16 -15.95
C VAL A 33 27.62 33.22 -15.16
N ASP A 34 27.82 33.22 -13.84
CA ASP A 34 26.90 32.73 -12.80
C ASP A 34 25.46 33.22 -13.03
N GLY A 35 24.55 32.29 -13.30
CA GLY A 35 23.12 32.51 -13.27
C GLY A 35 22.57 32.41 -11.85
N SER A 36 22.87 33.40 -11.01
CA SER A 36 22.13 33.62 -9.77
C SER A 36 20.70 34.04 -10.12
N VAL A 37 19.72 33.15 -9.93
CA VAL A 37 18.31 33.56 -9.89
C VAL A 37 17.97 33.85 -8.44
N SER A 38 18.24 35.09 -8.04
CA SER A 38 17.66 35.70 -6.86
C SER A 38 16.38 36.46 -7.25
N GLY A 39 15.27 36.16 -6.58
CA GLY A 39 14.27 37.19 -6.26
C GLY A 39 12.83 36.91 -6.67
N ALA A 40 12.10 36.21 -5.80
CA ALA A 40 10.84 36.73 -5.28
C ALA A 40 10.92 36.64 -3.75
N GLY A 41 10.78 37.78 -3.09
CA GLY A 41 11.26 38.00 -1.72
C GLY A 41 10.56 37.16 -0.67
N ASP A 42 11.36 36.44 0.10
CA ASP A 42 11.02 36.07 1.46
C ASP A 42 11.92 36.88 2.41
N VAL A 43 11.31 37.52 3.41
CA VAL A 43 12.02 38.34 4.38
C VAL A 43 12.81 37.37 5.25
N GLY A 44 14.09 37.21 4.95
CA GLY A 44 15.01 36.22 5.53
C GLY A 44 14.71 35.84 6.98
N GLN A 45 13.97 34.73 7.15
CA GLN A 45 13.89 34.02 8.41
C GLN A 45 15.29 33.44 8.69
N SER A 46 15.88 33.82 9.82
CA SER A 46 17.17 33.26 10.23
C SER A 46 16.98 31.81 10.63
N VAL A 47 17.54 30.89 9.84
CA VAL A 47 17.59 29.45 10.12
C VAL A 47 18.42 29.23 11.38
N VAL A 48 17.87 28.47 12.34
CA VAL A 48 18.51 28.15 13.63
C VAL A 48 18.97 26.71 13.71
N ALA A 49 18.38 25.80 12.93
CA ALA A 49 18.77 24.39 12.85
C ALA A 49 18.35 23.77 11.51
N SER A 50 18.81 22.55 11.24
CA SER A 50 18.30 21.72 10.15
C SER A 50 18.08 20.28 10.63
N THR A 51 17.05 19.63 10.10
CA THR A 51 16.75 18.22 10.39
C THR A 51 17.67 17.29 9.60
N THR A 52 17.66 16.00 9.94
CA THR A 52 18.45 14.97 9.24
C THR A 52 18.05 14.84 7.77
N SER A 53 16.79 15.10 7.41
CA SER A 53 16.34 15.14 6.02
C SER A 53 16.65 16.46 5.29
N GLY A 54 17.29 17.43 5.97
CA GLY A 54 17.65 18.72 5.39
C GLY A 54 16.56 19.79 5.47
N PHE A 55 15.47 19.57 6.21
CA PHE A 55 14.48 20.62 6.46
C PHE A 55 15.12 21.74 7.29
N SER A 56 14.83 23.00 6.95
CA SER A 56 15.35 24.16 7.66
C SER A 56 14.37 24.60 8.75
N ILE A 57 14.85 24.76 9.97
CA ILE A 57 14.06 25.26 11.11
C ILE A 57 14.42 26.73 11.33
N SER A 58 13.41 27.60 11.32
CA SER A 58 13.55 29.04 11.52
C SER A 58 13.41 29.42 13.00
N LYS A 59 13.91 30.61 13.36
CA LYS A 59 13.83 31.13 14.73
C LYS A 59 12.42 31.42 15.25
N ASP A 60 11.45 31.57 14.36
CA ASP A 60 10.05 31.90 14.66
C ASP A 60 9.16 30.66 14.81
N ALA A 61 9.75 29.47 14.69
CA ALA A 61 9.08 28.23 15.01
C ALA A 61 8.68 28.15 16.50
N ILE A 62 7.62 27.37 16.76
CA ILE A 62 7.14 27.07 18.11
C ILE A 62 7.89 25.83 18.60
N PHE A 63 8.84 26.01 19.52
CA PHE A 63 9.61 24.91 20.10
C PHE A 63 8.87 24.29 21.30
N VAL A 64 8.55 23.01 21.19
CA VAL A 64 7.92 22.23 22.26
C VAL A 64 9.00 21.78 23.23
N ALA A 65 8.84 22.10 24.52
CA ALA A 65 9.73 21.65 25.61
C ALA A 65 11.23 21.67 25.23
N PRO A 66 11.80 22.83 24.84
CA PRO A 66 13.14 22.90 24.24
C PRO A 66 14.28 22.46 25.17
N ASP A 67 14.04 22.42 26.48
CA ASP A 67 14.99 22.01 27.51
C ASP A 67 14.78 20.54 27.96
N ALA A 68 13.83 19.81 27.35
CA ALA A 68 13.56 18.42 27.68
C ALA A 68 14.73 17.50 27.32
N VAL A 69 14.94 16.46 28.13
CA VAL A 69 15.93 15.41 27.91
C VAL A 69 15.26 14.05 27.71
N ASP A 70 16.04 13.07 27.26
CA ASP A 70 15.53 11.71 27.04
C ASP A 70 14.77 11.17 28.26
N GLY A 71 13.58 10.64 28.00
CA GLY A 71 12.66 10.07 28.98
C GLY A 71 11.68 11.07 29.59
N ASP A 72 11.87 12.38 29.40
CA ASP A 72 10.93 13.39 29.89
C ASP A 72 9.54 13.20 29.27
N ASP A 73 8.50 13.46 30.07
CA ASP A 73 7.12 13.54 29.61
C ASP A 73 6.87 14.94 29.05
N ILE A 74 6.54 15.02 27.76
CA ILE A 74 6.26 16.29 27.07
C ILE A 74 4.79 16.47 26.72
N THR A 75 3.90 15.62 27.22
CA THR A 75 2.48 15.55 26.84
C THR A 75 1.78 16.90 26.97
N GLU A 76 1.90 17.57 28.12
CA GLU A 76 1.24 18.86 28.36
C GLU A 76 1.79 19.95 27.42
N ALA A 77 3.11 20.01 27.25
CA ALA A 77 3.75 21.01 26.38
C ALA A 77 3.36 20.82 24.91
N LEU A 78 3.31 19.56 24.45
CA LEU A 78 2.93 19.20 23.09
C LEU A 78 1.46 19.51 22.83
N SER A 79 0.57 19.08 23.73
CA SER A 79 -0.87 19.36 23.63
C SER A 79 -1.15 20.86 23.63
N LEU A 80 -0.48 21.63 24.49
CA LEU A 80 -0.65 23.08 24.55
C LEU A 80 -0.17 23.76 23.26
N ALA A 81 0.97 23.34 22.70
CA ALA A 81 1.50 23.89 21.46
C ALA A 81 0.60 23.65 20.24
N LEU A 82 -0.20 22.58 20.26
CA LEU A 82 -1.05 22.16 19.14
C LEU A 82 -2.54 22.46 19.32
N PHE A 83 -2.98 22.90 20.50
CA PHE A 83 -4.40 23.12 20.82
C PHE A 83 -5.05 24.25 19.99
N ASP A 84 -4.36 25.38 19.85
CA ASP A 84 -4.81 26.56 19.08
C ASP A 84 -3.65 27.07 18.21
N VAL A 85 -3.20 26.19 17.33
CA VAL A 85 -2.01 26.42 16.52
C VAL A 85 -2.29 27.47 15.43
N PRO A 86 -1.47 28.54 15.32
CA PRO A 86 -1.63 29.53 14.26
C PRO A 86 -1.52 28.92 12.86
N ASP A 87 -2.15 29.57 11.88
CA ASP A 87 -1.97 29.24 10.48
C ASP A 87 -0.48 29.28 10.09
N ASP A 88 -0.09 28.33 9.24
CA ASP A 88 1.28 28.18 8.71
C ASP A 88 2.37 27.99 9.79
N ALA A 89 1.99 27.66 11.03
CA ALA A 89 2.95 27.44 12.10
C ALA A 89 3.88 26.25 11.83
N VAL A 90 5.14 26.42 12.21
CA VAL A 90 6.12 25.34 12.31
C VAL A 90 6.28 25.00 13.80
N VAL A 91 5.83 23.80 14.18
CA VAL A 91 5.96 23.28 15.55
C VAL A 91 7.10 22.28 15.57
N VAL A 92 8.09 22.51 16.43
CA VAL A 92 9.34 21.74 16.49
C VAL A 92 9.40 20.97 17.79
N LEU A 93 9.46 19.65 17.69
CA LEU A 93 9.67 18.73 18.80
C LEU A 93 11.17 18.64 19.13
N PRO A 94 11.53 18.40 20.41
CA PRO A 94 12.93 18.32 20.82
C PRO A 94 13.61 17.07 20.24
N LYS A 95 14.94 17.05 20.30
CA LYS A 95 15.77 15.89 19.92
C LYS A 95 15.89 14.94 21.12
N GLY A 96 15.55 13.67 20.93
CA GLY A 96 15.55 12.65 21.99
C GLY A 96 14.38 11.67 21.87
N ARG A 97 14.23 10.80 22.87
CA ARG A 97 13.06 9.92 23.05
C ARG A 97 12.23 10.41 24.23
N PHE A 98 10.97 10.78 24.00
CA PHE A 98 10.11 11.44 24.98
C PHE A 98 8.83 10.65 25.23
N THR A 99 8.36 10.68 26.48
CA THR A 99 7.10 10.04 26.86
C THR A 99 5.92 10.92 26.44
N VAL A 100 4.88 10.31 25.88
CA VAL A 100 3.57 10.94 25.64
C VAL A 100 2.47 10.04 26.19
N THR A 101 1.70 10.54 27.16
CA THR A 101 0.74 9.74 27.94
C THR A 101 -0.71 9.86 27.50
N GLU A 102 -1.01 10.73 26.52
CA GLU A 102 -2.36 10.98 26.00
C GLU A 102 -2.36 11.08 24.47
N SER A 103 -3.54 10.96 23.85
CA SER A 103 -3.72 11.27 22.43
C SER A 103 -3.50 12.76 22.16
N ILE A 104 -2.66 13.08 21.18
CA ILE A 104 -2.45 14.46 20.73
C ILE A 104 -3.45 14.78 19.62
N VAL A 105 -4.38 15.68 19.90
CA VAL A 105 -5.47 16.05 18.99
C VAL A 105 -5.22 17.43 18.38
N VAL A 106 -5.27 17.50 17.05
CA VAL A 106 -5.13 18.74 16.28
C VAL A 106 -6.40 18.93 15.46
N ASN A 107 -7.12 20.03 15.71
CA ASN A 107 -8.40 20.30 15.06
C ASN A 107 -8.26 21.40 14.03
N SER A 108 -8.63 21.11 12.78
CA SER A 108 -8.81 22.09 11.70
C SER A 108 -7.61 23.02 11.45
N ALA A 109 -6.38 22.50 11.62
CA ALA A 109 -5.17 23.28 11.38
C ALA A 109 -4.99 23.61 9.90
N SER A 110 -4.44 24.80 9.60
CA SER A 110 -4.14 25.25 8.24
C SER A 110 -2.64 25.51 8.09
N GLY A 111 -2.02 24.90 7.08
CA GLY A 111 -0.61 25.13 6.74
C GLY A 111 0.41 24.54 7.73
N LEU A 112 -0.05 23.91 8.81
CA LEU A 112 0.78 23.36 9.90
C LEU A 112 1.94 22.50 9.38
N THR A 113 3.12 22.71 9.94
CA THR A 113 4.25 21.78 9.86
C THR A 113 4.63 21.32 11.26
N LEU A 114 4.34 20.06 11.60
CA LEU A 114 4.85 19.39 12.79
C LEU A 114 6.15 18.67 12.43
N THR A 115 7.26 19.06 13.04
CA THR A 115 8.58 18.48 12.74
C THR A 115 9.33 18.08 14.00
N GLY A 116 10.08 16.98 13.92
CA GLY A 116 11.20 16.71 14.83
C GLY A 116 12.53 17.10 14.20
N HIS A 117 13.61 16.47 14.65
CA HIS A 117 14.98 16.67 14.13
C HIS A 117 15.46 15.56 13.18
N GLY A 118 14.67 14.51 12.99
CA GLY A 118 14.95 13.39 12.09
C GLY A 118 14.18 12.15 12.54
N ILE A 119 13.90 11.24 11.60
CA ILE A 119 13.10 10.03 11.83
C ILE A 119 13.61 9.16 13.01
N ASN A 120 14.93 9.20 13.29
CA ASN A 120 15.57 8.50 14.41
C ASN A 120 16.09 9.44 15.51
N GLU A 121 15.93 10.76 15.35
CA GLU A 121 16.48 11.77 16.25
C GLU A 121 15.42 12.36 17.18
N THR A 122 14.14 12.31 16.78
CA THR A 122 13.00 12.68 17.61
C THR A 122 12.04 11.50 17.67
N ILE A 123 11.87 10.91 18.85
CA ILE A 123 10.99 9.76 19.08
C ILE A 123 9.97 10.13 20.15
N LEU A 124 8.70 9.88 19.86
CA LEU A 124 7.59 10.00 20.80
C LEU A 124 7.12 8.59 21.17
N ASP A 125 7.26 8.24 22.44
CA ASP A 125 6.95 6.93 23.01
C ASP A 125 5.59 6.98 23.73
N PHE A 126 4.63 6.23 23.20
CA PHE A 126 3.25 6.15 23.70
C PHE A 126 2.98 4.87 24.50
N SER A 127 4.02 4.09 24.88
CA SER A 127 3.85 2.84 25.63
C SER A 127 3.13 3.00 26.97
N GLY A 128 3.20 4.18 27.58
CA GLY A 128 2.47 4.56 28.80
C GLY A 128 1.15 5.31 28.53
N SER A 129 0.71 5.44 27.28
CA SER A 129 -0.46 6.23 26.91
C SER A 129 -1.76 5.51 27.27
N PHE A 130 -2.73 6.30 27.74
CA PHE A 130 -4.11 5.86 27.96
C PHE A 130 -5.08 6.39 26.89
N GLY A 131 -4.55 7.05 25.85
CA GLY A 131 -5.30 7.40 24.65
C GLY A 131 -5.34 6.24 23.64
N ASP A 132 -6.30 6.24 22.72
CA ASP A 132 -6.37 5.23 21.67
C ASP A 132 -5.29 5.50 20.59
N ASP A 133 -5.43 6.62 19.88
CA ASP A 133 -4.51 7.03 18.81
C ASP A 133 -3.39 7.90 19.39
N ALA A 134 -2.15 7.80 18.88
CA ALA A 134 -1.07 8.70 19.27
C ALA A 134 -1.33 10.13 18.76
N PHE A 135 -1.50 10.31 17.45
CA PHE A 135 -1.94 11.59 16.85
C PHE A 135 -3.28 11.49 16.15
N ARG A 136 -4.12 12.53 16.33
CA ARG A 136 -5.40 12.70 15.65
C ARG A 136 -5.48 14.08 15.03
N PHE A 137 -5.29 14.16 13.72
CA PHE A 137 -5.59 15.35 12.92
C PHE A 137 -7.03 15.25 12.41
N GLN A 138 -7.87 16.22 12.77
CA GLN A 138 -9.30 16.24 12.46
C GLN A 138 -9.65 17.46 11.61
N GLY A 139 -9.86 17.24 10.32
CA GLY A 139 -10.04 18.33 9.36
C GLY A 139 -8.75 19.13 9.12
N GLY A 140 -8.87 20.24 8.40
CA GLY A 140 -7.77 21.14 8.11
C GLY A 140 -7.18 20.97 6.71
N SER A 141 -6.17 21.78 6.41
CA SER A 141 -5.57 21.81 5.08
C SER A 141 -4.07 22.08 5.08
N GLY A 142 -3.33 21.40 4.20
CA GLY A 142 -1.90 21.63 4.04
C GLY A 142 -1.06 21.27 5.26
N ILE A 143 -1.39 20.15 5.91
CA ILE A 143 -0.72 19.66 7.11
C ILE A 143 0.50 18.83 6.71
N THR A 144 1.67 19.16 7.26
CA THR A 144 2.92 18.40 7.09
C THR A 144 3.34 17.79 8.42
N ILE A 145 3.70 16.51 8.41
CA ILE A 145 4.27 15.80 9.55
C ILE A 145 5.59 15.20 9.09
N ARG A 146 6.68 15.53 9.78
CA ARG A 146 8.01 15.12 9.32
C ARG A 146 9.07 14.95 10.38
N ASP A 147 10.12 14.21 10.02
CA ASP A 147 11.37 14.12 10.79
C ASP A 147 11.16 13.66 12.25
N LEU A 148 10.27 12.70 12.48
CA LEU A 148 9.95 12.16 13.81
C LEU A 148 9.50 10.70 13.74
N GLY A 149 9.57 9.99 14.87
CA GLY A 149 9.00 8.66 15.04
C GLY A 149 7.94 8.62 16.15
N VAL A 150 6.87 7.85 15.92
CA VAL A 150 5.81 7.53 16.89
C VAL A 150 5.91 6.04 17.22
N TYR A 151 6.08 5.73 18.51
CA TYR A 151 6.36 4.38 18.98
C TYR A 151 5.28 3.93 19.97
N GLU A 152 4.94 2.64 19.94
CA GLU A 152 4.07 1.98 20.92
C GLU A 152 2.70 2.66 21.12
N ALA A 153 2.11 3.19 20.04
CA ALA A 153 0.77 3.76 20.13
C ALA A 153 -0.25 2.66 20.50
N PRO A 154 -1.15 2.86 21.49
CA PRO A 154 -2.07 1.82 21.93
C PRO A 154 -3.00 1.29 20.84
N LYS A 155 -3.34 2.12 19.84
CA LYS A 155 -4.14 1.72 18.68
C LYS A 155 -3.56 2.20 17.36
N ASN A 156 -3.57 3.50 17.08
CA ASN A 156 -3.10 4.03 15.79
C ASN A 156 -1.95 5.00 15.99
N GLY A 157 -0.96 5.00 15.10
CA GLY A 157 0.16 5.92 15.13
C GLY A 157 -0.27 7.35 14.80
N ILE A 158 -0.49 7.64 13.51
CA ILE A 158 -0.77 8.99 13.04
C ILE A 158 -2.03 8.97 12.16
N LYS A 159 -3.16 9.34 12.76
CA LYS A 159 -4.44 9.38 12.08
C LYS A 159 -4.76 10.79 11.58
N ALA A 160 -5.04 10.92 10.29
CA ALA A 160 -5.48 12.16 9.66
C ALA A 160 -6.83 11.95 8.99
N THR A 161 -7.90 12.52 9.55
CA THR A 161 -9.28 12.33 9.08
C THR A 161 -9.83 13.62 8.48
N ASN A 162 -10.44 13.56 7.30
CA ASN A 162 -11.04 14.69 6.60
C ASN A 162 -10.05 15.84 6.28
N VAL A 163 -8.78 15.54 6.04
CA VAL A 163 -7.76 16.55 5.72
C VAL A 163 -7.68 16.75 4.20
N ASN A 164 -7.54 18.00 3.75
CA ASN A 164 -7.20 18.30 2.36
C ASN A 164 -5.75 18.77 2.25
N GLY A 165 -4.88 17.92 1.71
CA GLY A 165 -3.44 18.15 1.71
C GLY A 165 -2.84 17.65 3.01
N ILE A 166 -2.48 16.37 3.06
CA ILE A 166 -1.69 15.77 4.14
C ILE A 166 -0.38 15.25 3.56
N HIS A 167 0.74 15.72 4.11
CA HIS A 167 2.08 15.32 3.70
C HIS A 167 2.82 14.69 4.88
N MET A 168 2.97 13.37 4.83
CA MET A 168 3.78 12.63 5.81
C MET A 168 5.11 12.28 5.16
N THR A 169 6.21 12.79 5.71
CA THR A 169 7.54 12.50 5.14
C THR A 169 8.64 12.34 6.17
N TYR A 170 9.55 11.38 5.97
CA TYR A 170 10.59 11.06 6.97
C TYR A 170 9.98 10.80 8.35
N THR A 171 8.83 10.13 8.38
CA THR A 171 8.09 9.81 9.61
C THR A 171 8.13 8.30 9.85
N ALA A 172 8.22 7.89 11.12
CA ALA A 172 8.15 6.48 11.50
C ALA A 172 6.94 6.18 12.40
N THR A 173 6.34 5.00 12.22
CA THR A 173 5.42 4.38 13.19
C THR A 173 5.89 2.97 13.51
N VAL A 174 6.16 2.69 14.78
CA VAL A 174 6.85 1.46 15.20
C VAL A 174 6.20 0.84 16.44
N TRP A 175 5.88 -0.44 16.34
CA TRP A 175 5.69 -1.34 17.49
C TRP A 175 6.90 -2.27 17.56
N GLU A 176 7.74 -2.06 18.57
CA GLU A 176 9.00 -2.76 18.80
C GLU A 176 8.74 -4.22 19.21
N GLY A 177 9.56 -5.14 18.69
CA GLY A 177 9.45 -6.57 19.00
C GLY A 177 8.89 -7.39 17.84
N GLU A 178 8.22 -8.48 18.20
CA GLU A 178 7.53 -9.35 17.23
C GLU A 178 6.18 -8.76 16.83
N LEU A 179 5.66 -9.21 15.69
CA LEU A 179 4.32 -8.85 15.24
C LEU A 179 3.31 -9.65 16.07
N GLU A 180 2.53 -8.97 16.90
CA GLU A 180 1.57 -9.59 17.84
C GLU A 180 0.18 -8.93 17.71
N GLU A 181 -0.88 -9.66 18.08
CA GLU A 181 -2.29 -9.21 17.96
C GLU A 181 -2.63 -7.96 18.81
N ASN A 182 -1.82 -7.68 19.84
CA ASN A 182 -1.96 -6.55 20.75
C ASN A 182 -1.13 -5.33 20.31
N ASN A 183 -0.36 -5.43 19.22
CA ASN A 183 0.22 -4.24 18.61
C ASN A 183 -0.90 -3.34 18.07
N GLY A 184 -0.59 -2.07 17.82
CA GLY A 184 -1.58 -1.15 17.26
C GLY A 184 -1.98 -1.54 15.83
N ALA A 185 -3.20 -1.12 15.46
CA ALA A 185 -3.81 -1.38 14.17
C ALA A 185 -3.11 -0.59 13.06
N TYR A 186 -3.37 0.71 12.90
CA TYR A 186 -2.86 1.46 11.75
C TYR A 186 -1.66 2.34 12.12
N GLY A 187 -0.56 2.21 11.37
CA GLY A 187 0.63 3.05 11.53
C GLY A 187 0.37 4.49 11.06
N LEU A 188 0.65 4.75 9.79
CA LEU A 188 0.32 6.01 9.13
C LEU A 188 -1.07 5.90 8.48
N TYR A 189 -2.00 6.76 8.88
CA TYR A 189 -3.43 6.54 8.64
C TYR A 189 -4.19 7.80 8.15
N PRO A 190 -3.97 8.26 6.90
CA PRO A 190 -4.94 9.09 6.21
C PRO A 190 -6.28 8.38 5.97
N LEU A 191 -7.37 9.04 6.34
CA LEU A 191 -8.74 8.55 6.24
C LEU A 191 -9.65 9.67 5.71
N LYS A 192 -10.53 9.36 4.75
CA LYS A 192 -11.52 10.32 4.21
C LYS A 192 -10.89 11.65 3.77
N SER A 193 -9.68 11.57 3.22
CA SER A 193 -8.83 12.75 2.96
C SER A 193 -8.63 12.94 1.46
N GLN A 194 -8.21 14.14 1.07
CA GLN A 194 -7.87 14.48 -0.31
C GLN A 194 -6.43 14.99 -0.39
N ASN A 195 -5.77 14.77 -1.52
CA ASN A 195 -4.38 15.22 -1.74
C ASN A 195 -3.44 14.64 -0.67
N VAL A 196 -3.31 13.32 -0.66
CA VAL A 196 -2.50 12.58 0.29
C VAL A 196 -1.11 12.33 -0.32
N LEU A 197 -0.06 12.81 0.32
CA LEU A 197 1.33 12.55 -0.05
C LEU A 197 2.05 11.84 1.10
N MET A 198 2.52 10.62 0.85
CA MET A 198 3.26 9.82 1.83
C MET A 198 4.58 9.39 1.22
N GLU A 199 5.69 9.95 1.71
CA GLU A 199 7.01 9.66 1.14
C GLU A 199 8.17 9.54 2.13
N HIS A 200 9.10 8.62 1.89
CA HIS A 200 10.27 8.41 2.76
C HIS A 200 9.92 8.02 4.20
N ASN A 201 8.79 7.33 4.40
CA ASN A 201 8.36 6.89 5.72
C ASN A 201 8.79 5.45 6.03
N TYR A 202 8.73 5.11 7.31
CA TYR A 202 9.02 3.77 7.82
C TYR A 202 7.88 3.28 8.71
N ALA A 203 7.30 2.11 8.41
CA ALA A 203 6.25 1.50 9.24
C ALA A 203 6.63 0.07 9.63
N TYR A 204 6.53 -0.24 10.93
CA TYR A 204 6.92 -1.54 11.47
C TYR A 204 5.99 -2.03 12.58
N GLY A 205 5.64 -3.32 12.54
CA GLY A 205 5.01 -4.02 13.65
C GLY A 205 3.49 -3.81 13.79
N SER A 206 2.82 -3.18 12.83
CA SER A 206 1.37 -2.97 12.89
C SER A 206 0.60 -4.28 12.76
N ALA A 207 -0.39 -4.50 13.64
CA ALA A 207 -1.30 -5.63 13.64
C ALA A 207 -2.41 -5.53 12.56
N ASP A 208 -2.40 -4.46 11.77
CA ASP A 208 -3.26 -4.24 10.61
C ASP A 208 -2.35 -3.68 9.50
N ALA A 209 -2.57 -2.45 9.00
CA ALA A 209 -1.71 -1.82 8.01
C ALA A 209 -0.65 -0.86 8.58
N GLY A 210 0.61 -1.07 8.18
CA GLY A 210 1.71 -0.17 8.50
C GLY A 210 1.55 1.20 7.85
N ILE A 211 1.22 1.22 6.56
CA ILE A 211 0.86 2.42 5.80
C ILE A 211 -0.53 2.19 5.22
N TYR A 212 -1.51 2.96 5.67
CA TYR A 212 -2.91 2.80 5.28
C TYR A 212 -3.42 4.11 4.69
N VAL A 213 -4.11 4.05 3.56
CA VAL A 213 -4.88 5.17 3.00
C VAL A 213 -6.29 4.70 2.68
N GLY A 214 -7.27 5.19 3.44
CA GLY A 214 -8.66 4.74 3.35
C GLY A 214 -9.63 5.83 2.96
N GLN A 215 -10.63 5.48 2.15
CA GLN A 215 -11.75 6.35 1.78
C GLN A 215 -11.31 7.71 1.22
N SER A 216 -10.14 7.75 0.58
CA SER A 216 -9.45 8.98 0.20
C SER A 216 -9.35 9.13 -1.32
N GLU A 217 -8.86 10.28 -1.79
CA GLU A 217 -8.71 10.55 -3.22
C GLU A 217 -7.50 11.44 -3.51
N ASN A 218 -6.89 11.24 -4.69
CA ASN A 218 -5.65 11.89 -5.13
C ASN A 218 -4.51 11.57 -4.15
N ILE A 219 -3.87 10.43 -4.38
CA ILE A 219 -2.97 9.78 -3.42
C ILE A 219 -1.66 9.45 -4.11
N VAL A 220 -0.55 9.81 -3.48
CA VAL A 220 0.80 9.38 -3.85
C VAL A 220 1.45 8.76 -2.61
N VAL A 221 1.78 7.47 -2.72
CA VAL A 221 2.52 6.71 -1.70
C VAL A 221 3.83 6.24 -2.34
N ARG A 222 4.94 6.91 -2.03
CA ARG A 222 6.23 6.64 -2.68
C ARG A 222 7.45 6.55 -1.78
N ASN A 223 8.46 5.78 -2.16
CA ASN A 223 9.74 5.73 -1.45
C ASN A 223 9.62 5.35 0.03
N ASN A 224 8.60 4.60 0.43
CA ASN A 224 8.39 4.17 1.82
C ASN A 224 8.93 2.76 2.05
N THR A 225 9.18 2.41 3.31
CA THR A 225 9.47 1.05 3.75
C THR A 225 8.41 0.58 4.75
N ALA A 226 7.65 -0.44 4.38
CA ALA A 226 6.69 -1.12 5.25
C ALA A 226 7.18 -2.53 5.55
N LYS A 227 7.47 -2.80 6.81
CA LYS A 227 8.17 -4.01 7.24
C LYS A 227 7.50 -4.69 8.42
N LYS A 228 7.26 -6.01 8.33
CA LYS A 228 6.70 -6.81 9.44
C LYS A 228 5.41 -6.24 10.02
N ASN A 229 4.48 -5.85 9.16
CA ASN A 229 3.10 -5.54 9.51
C ASN A 229 2.19 -6.68 9.02
N VAL A 230 0.90 -6.70 9.38
CA VAL A 230 -0.04 -7.60 8.70
C VAL A 230 -0.17 -7.20 7.24
N ALA A 231 -0.60 -5.97 6.97
CA ALA A 231 -0.55 -5.35 5.65
C ALA A 231 0.61 -4.34 5.60
N GLY A 232 1.50 -4.47 4.63
CA GLY A 232 2.58 -3.49 4.45
C GLY A 232 2.03 -2.12 4.08
N ILE A 233 1.40 -2.06 2.89
CA ILE A 233 0.73 -0.86 2.38
C ILE A 233 -0.69 -1.24 1.96
N GLU A 234 -1.69 -0.47 2.38
CA GLU A 234 -3.09 -0.70 2.05
C GLU A 234 -3.76 0.56 1.49
N ILE A 235 -4.44 0.40 0.35
CA ILE A 235 -5.31 1.40 -0.27
C ILE A 235 -6.75 0.88 -0.19
N GLU A 236 -7.55 1.40 0.73
CA GLU A 236 -8.92 0.93 1.00
C GLU A 236 -9.96 1.95 0.48
N ASN A 237 -10.92 1.51 -0.34
CA ASN A 237 -12.06 2.30 -0.82
C ASN A 237 -11.63 3.69 -1.34
N SER A 238 -10.49 3.74 -2.03
CA SER A 238 -9.80 4.98 -2.39
C SER A 238 -9.60 5.09 -3.89
N SER A 239 -9.56 6.32 -4.41
CA SER A 239 -9.45 6.57 -5.84
C SER A 239 -8.27 7.45 -6.22
N MET A 240 -7.82 7.33 -7.47
CA MET A 240 -6.71 8.12 -8.02
C MET A 240 -5.44 7.97 -7.16
N ALA A 241 -4.94 6.73 -7.05
CA ALA A 241 -3.80 6.41 -6.20
C ALA A 241 -2.61 5.89 -7.01
N ASP A 242 -1.44 6.49 -6.80
CA ASP A 242 -0.15 6.00 -7.29
C ASP A 242 0.67 5.46 -6.11
N VAL A 243 1.03 4.18 -6.15
CA VAL A 243 1.82 3.48 -5.13
C VAL A 243 3.10 2.96 -5.79
N TYR A 244 4.24 3.62 -5.55
CA TYR A 244 5.48 3.30 -6.28
C TYR A 244 6.78 3.50 -5.52
N ASN A 245 7.84 2.83 -5.97
CA ASN A 245 9.18 2.89 -5.33
C ASN A 245 9.18 2.49 -3.85
N ASN A 246 8.17 1.74 -3.38
CA ASN A 246 8.10 1.30 -2.00
C ASN A 246 8.76 -0.07 -1.82
N ILE A 247 9.15 -0.35 -0.57
CA ILE A 247 9.63 -1.65 -0.13
C ILE A 247 8.61 -2.21 0.87
N ALA A 248 7.93 -3.28 0.49
CA ALA A 248 7.07 -4.08 1.36
C ALA A 248 7.77 -5.42 1.64
N ILE A 249 8.28 -5.60 2.87
CA ILE A 249 9.11 -6.75 3.24
C ILE A 249 8.66 -7.41 4.55
N GLY A 250 8.53 -8.75 4.53
CA GLY A 250 8.32 -9.48 5.78
C GLY A 250 6.96 -9.24 6.43
N ASN A 251 6.00 -8.65 5.70
CA ASN A 251 4.61 -8.49 6.16
C ASN A 251 3.84 -9.83 6.04
N SER A 252 2.56 -9.90 6.42
CA SER A 252 1.72 -11.05 6.03
C SER A 252 1.24 -10.91 4.57
N GLY A 253 0.80 -9.70 4.22
CA GLY A 253 0.52 -9.23 2.85
C GLY A 253 1.36 -8.00 2.53
N GLY A 254 1.98 -7.95 1.35
CA GLY A 254 2.87 -6.85 0.96
C GLY A 254 2.14 -5.53 0.64
N ILE A 255 1.48 -5.46 -0.53
CA ILE A 255 0.72 -4.28 -0.98
C ILE A 255 -0.71 -4.68 -1.33
N LEU A 256 -1.70 -4.01 -0.75
CA LEU A 256 -3.11 -4.37 -0.79
C LEU A 256 -3.91 -3.20 -1.39
N ALA A 257 -4.90 -3.51 -2.24
CA ALA A 257 -5.91 -2.57 -2.69
C ALA A 257 -7.30 -3.20 -2.56
N PHE A 258 -8.12 -2.65 -1.66
CA PHE A 258 -9.37 -3.24 -1.18
C PHE A 258 -10.55 -2.30 -1.39
N ASP A 259 -11.70 -2.87 -1.75
CA ASP A 259 -13.00 -2.24 -1.59
C ASP A 259 -13.86 -3.10 -0.66
N LEU A 260 -14.04 -2.64 0.58
CA LEU A 260 -14.82 -3.34 1.61
C LEU A 260 -16.24 -2.75 1.74
N PRO A 261 -17.23 -3.60 2.07
CA PRO A 261 -18.61 -3.16 2.24
C PRO A 261 -18.80 -2.35 3.52
N GLY A 262 -19.80 -1.45 3.52
CA GLY A 262 -20.28 -0.80 4.75
C GLY A 262 -19.50 0.43 5.19
N LEU A 263 -18.65 0.98 4.32
CA LEU A 263 -17.88 2.21 4.55
C LEU A 263 -18.56 3.44 3.91
N ASP A 264 -18.23 4.64 4.39
CA ASP A 264 -18.86 5.89 3.91
C ASP A 264 -18.56 6.12 2.42
N LYS A 265 -17.30 5.90 2.01
CA LYS A 265 -16.93 5.79 0.60
C LYS A 265 -17.04 4.32 0.21
N ALA A 266 -18.01 3.99 -0.64
CA ALA A 266 -18.39 2.62 -0.91
C ALA A 266 -17.42 1.85 -1.84
N TYR A 267 -16.65 2.56 -2.67
CA TYR A 267 -15.71 1.95 -3.62
C TYR A 267 -14.58 2.92 -3.97
N GLY A 268 -13.48 2.33 -4.44
CA GLY A 268 -12.31 3.00 -4.98
C GLY A 268 -12.17 2.79 -6.48
N GLY A 269 -11.01 3.16 -7.02
CA GLY A 269 -10.66 2.90 -8.41
C GLY A 269 -9.60 3.82 -8.98
N ASN A 270 -9.04 3.46 -10.14
CA ASN A 270 -7.85 4.10 -10.69
C ASN A 270 -6.68 4.04 -9.69
N VAL A 271 -6.27 2.82 -9.36
CA VAL A 271 -5.12 2.52 -8.47
C VAL A 271 -3.98 1.97 -9.32
N ARG A 272 -2.82 2.63 -9.30
CA ARG A 272 -1.62 2.19 -10.02
C ARG A 272 -0.54 1.78 -9.01
N ILE A 273 -0.12 0.52 -9.05
CA ILE A 273 0.88 -0.07 -8.16
C ILE A 273 2.10 -0.44 -9.01
N PHE A 274 3.20 0.31 -8.88
CA PHE A 274 4.31 0.13 -9.81
C PHE A 274 5.71 0.38 -9.27
N ASN A 275 6.71 -0.27 -9.85
CA ASN A 275 8.11 -0.15 -9.43
C ASN A 275 8.34 -0.35 -7.91
N ASN A 276 7.53 -1.20 -7.27
CA ASN A 276 7.70 -1.58 -5.87
C ASN A 276 8.52 -2.86 -5.75
N GLN A 277 9.10 -3.07 -4.57
CA GLN A 277 9.66 -4.34 -4.15
C GLN A 277 8.76 -4.96 -3.09
N ALA A 278 8.12 -6.09 -3.40
CA ALA A 278 7.26 -6.84 -2.48
C ALA A 278 7.85 -8.25 -2.29
N TYR A 279 8.58 -8.46 -1.20
CA TYR A 279 9.31 -9.72 -1.03
C TYR A 279 9.33 -10.28 0.39
N GLY A 280 9.36 -11.61 0.48
CA GLY A 280 9.43 -12.34 1.74
C GLY A 280 8.30 -11.98 2.69
N ASN A 281 7.13 -11.58 2.19
CA ASN A 281 5.97 -11.21 3.01
C ASN A 281 5.30 -12.48 3.58
N ASN A 282 6.00 -13.15 4.49
CA ASN A 282 5.66 -14.46 5.04
C ASN A 282 5.43 -14.43 6.57
N ALA A 283 5.19 -13.25 7.16
CA ALA A 283 4.88 -13.17 8.59
C ALA A 283 3.48 -13.72 8.87
N ASP A 284 3.32 -14.41 10.00
CA ASP A 284 2.01 -14.88 10.46
C ASP A 284 1.02 -13.70 10.54
N ASN A 285 -0.23 -13.95 10.14
CA ASN A 285 -1.28 -12.93 10.19
C ASN A 285 -1.92 -12.91 11.57
N VAL A 286 -1.69 -11.82 12.31
CA VAL A 286 -2.26 -11.56 13.65
C VAL A 286 -3.44 -10.57 13.60
N GLY A 287 -3.84 -10.15 12.40
CA GLY A 287 -4.86 -9.15 12.17
C GLY A 287 -6.27 -9.66 12.39
N ALA A 288 -7.21 -8.73 12.49
CA ALA A 288 -8.62 -9.00 12.68
C ALA A 288 -9.45 -8.48 11.50
N GLY A 289 -10.74 -8.84 11.43
CA GLY A 289 -11.61 -8.42 10.33
C GLY A 289 -11.17 -9.02 8.98
N VAL A 290 -11.39 -8.29 7.89
CA VAL A 290 -11.10 -8.79 6.54
C VAL A 290 -9.60 -8.91 6.28
N VAL A 291 -8.77 -7.99 6.79
CA VAL A 291 -7.31 -8.08 6.65
C VAL A 291 -6.74 -9.32 7.36
N GLY A 292 -7.38 -9.78 8.45
CA GLY A 292 -7.04 -11.03 9.14
C GLY A 292 -7.25 -12.29 8.28
N LEU A 293 -8.01 -12.19 7.19
CA LEU A 293 -8.21 -13.26 6.22
C LEU A 293 -7.13 -13.29 5.14
N VAL A 294 -6.26 -12.28 5.07
CA VAL A 294 -5.17 -12.22 4.08
C VAL A 294 -4.20 -13.37 4.35
N PRO A 295 -4.02 -14.30 3.40
CA PRO A 295 -3.09 -15.39 3.57
C PRO A 295 -1.65 -14.87 3.75
N PRO A 296 -0.93 -15.28 4.80
CA PRO A 296 0.51 -15.03 4.88
C PRO A 296 1.21 -15.53 3.62
N GLY A 297 2.26 -14.85 3.18
CA GLY A 297 2.94 -15.20 1.94
C GLY A 297 2.35 -14.54 0.70
N THR A 298 1.57 -13.45 0.85
CA THR A 298 0.96 -12.74 -0.28
C THR A 298 1.78 -11.50 -0.65
N GLY A 299 2.33 -11.46 -1.86
CA GLY A 299 3.09 -10.31 -2.35
C GLY A 299 2.19 -9.08 -2.55
N MET A 300 1.12 -9.23 -3.32
CA MET A 300 0.09 -8.21 -3.53
C MET A 300 -1.30 -8.83 -3.57
N LEU A 301 -2.31 -8.11 -3.10
CA LEU A 301 -3.70 -8.56 -3.09
C LEU A 301 -4.65 -7.45 -3.56
N ILE A 302 -5.44 -7.76 -4.58
CA ILE A 302 -6.55 -6.92 -5.05
C ILE A 302 -7.85 -7.59 -4.64
N LEU A 303 -8.60 -6.97 -3.75
CA LEU A 303 -9.88 -7.49 -3.25
C LEU A 303 -11.02 -6.56 -3.64
N ALA A 304 -11.86 -7.00 -4.57
CA ALA A 304 -13.05 -6.29 -5.04
C ALA A 304 -12.83 -4.87 -5.64
N THR A 305 -11.60 -4.34 -5.66
CA THR A 305 -11.30 -3.04 -6.26
C THR A 305 -11.20 -3.14 -7.78
N SER A 306 -11.98 -2.31 -8.47
CA SER A 306 -11.95 -2.18 -9.94
C SER A 306 -10.99 -1.09 -10.40
N GLY A 307 -10.51 -1.16 -11.65
CA GLY A 307 -9.63 -0.14 -12.22
C GLY A 307 -8.27 -0.12 -11.50
N VAL A 308 -7.56 -1.25 -11.54
CA VAL A 308 -6.24 -1.41 -10.91
C VAL A 308 -5.19 -1.79 -11.94
N GLU A 309 -4.04 -1.11 -11.93
CA GLU A 309 -2.92 -1.40 -12.81
C GLU A 309 -1.67 -1.72 -12.00
N ILE A 310 -1.02 -2.85 -12.30
CA ILE A 310 0.09 -3.40 -11.53
C ILE A 310 1.26 -3.66 -12.48
N TYR A 311 2.34 -2.87 -12.38
CA TYR A 311 3.42 -2.95 -13.36
C TYR A 311 4.83 -2.65 -12.86
N ASP A 312 5.83 -3.25 -13.51
CA ASP A 312 7.26 -3.08 -13.19
C ASP A 312 7.64 -3.34 -11.72
N ASN A 313 6.82 -4.09 -10.98
CA ASN A 313 7.15 -4.47 -9.62
C ASN A 313 8.11 -5.67 -9.60
N GLN A 314 8.93 -5.75 -8.56
CA GLN A 314 9.71 -6.94 -8.21
C GLN A 314 9.00 -7.68 -7.09
N ILE A 315 8.49 -8.88 -7.37
CA ILE A 315 7.65 -9.63 -6.44
C ILE A 315 8.25 -11.02 -6.24
N THR A 316 8.91 -11.23 -5.10
CA THR A 316 9.72 -12.44 -4.91
C THR A 316 9.62 -13.05 -3.53
N ASP A 317 9.88 -14.35 -3.42
CA ASP A 317 10.07 -15.04 -2.14
C ASP A 317 8.84 -15.01 -1.21
N ASN A 318 7.63 -14.83 -1.75
CA ASN A 318 6.39 -14.89 -0.97
C ASN A 318 5.82 -16.31 -0.98
N ASP A 319 5.53 -16.85 0.19
CA ASP A 319 5.21 -18.27 0.39
C ASP A 319 3.95 -18.72 -0.35
N THR A 320 2.94 -17.84 -0.49
CA THR A 320 1.62 -18.14 -1.07
C THR A 320 1.48 -17.69 -2.51
N THR A 321 1.61 -16.42 -2.84
CA THR A 321 1.40 -15.94 -4.21
C THR A 321 2.08 -14.60 -4.45
N ALA A 322 2.45 -14.31 -5.69
CA ALA A 322 2.99 -13.00 -6.04
C ALA A 322 1.87 -11.97 -6.08
N VAL A 323 0.79 -12.26 -6.81
CA VAL A 323 -0.40 -11.41 -6.87
C VAL A 323 -1.67 -12.25 -6.85
N ALA A 324 -2.55 -11.97 -5.90
CA ALA A 324 -3.91 -12.46 -5.88
C ALA A 324 -4.88 -11.36 -6.34
N ILE A 325 -5.76 -11.71 -7.27
CA ILE A 325 -6.85 -10.87 -7.77
C ILE A 325 -8.14 -11.62 -7.42
N THR A 326 -8.92 -11.07 -6.50
CA THR A 326 -10.05 -11.80 -5.90
C THR A 326 -11.27 -10.92 -5.71
N SER A 327 -12.42 -11.44 -6.07
CA SER A 327 -13.72 -10.92 -5.69
C SER A 327 -13.96 -11.13 -4.19
N TYR A 328 -14.86 -10.34 -3.61
CA TYR A 328 -15.34 -10.54 -2.23
C TYR A 328 -16.20 -11.80 -2.10
N LEU A 329 -16.66 -12.39 -3.21
CA LEU A 329 -17.41 -13.64 -3.23
C LEU A 329 -16.59 -14.84 -2.73
N LEU A 330 -15.26 -14.73 -2.75
CA LEU A 330 -14.39 -15.72 -2.11
C LEU A 330 -14.43 -15.61 -0.57
N VAL A 331 -14.68 -14.41 -0.04
CA VAL A 331 -14.79 -14.14 1.41
C VAL A 331 -16.19 -14.48 1.93
N ASP A 332 -17.23 -14.16 1.18
CA ASP A 332 -18.62 -14.48 1.49
C ASP A 332 -19.32 -15.13 0.27
N GLU A 333 -19.52 -16.45 0.36
CA GLU A 333 -20.11 -17.26 -0.71
C GLU A 333 -21.65 -17.27 -0.72
N ASP A 334 -22.32 -16.71 0.31
CA ASP A 334 -23.80 -16.74 0.41
C ASP A 334 -24.44 -15.66 -0.46
N LEU A 335 -24.37 -15.84 -1.77
CA LEU A 335 -24.88 -14.92 -2.79
C LEU A 335 -26.36 -14.53 -2.55
N GLY A 336 -27.17 -15.45 -2.02
CA GLY A 336 -28.58 -15.21 -1.74
C GLY A 336 -28.81 -14.18 -0.63
N ALA A 337 -27.88 -14.07 0.31
CA ALA A 337 -27.94 -13.11 1.42
C ALA A 337 -27.42 -11.71 1.06
N TYR A 338 -26.72 -11.53 -0.07
CA TYR A 338 -26.12 -10.24 -0.45
C TYR A 338 -27.09 -9.07 -0.46
N PRO A 339 -28.31 -9.16 -1.04
CA PRO A 339 -29.25 -8.05 -1.00
C PRO A 339 -29.62 -7.63 0.43
N ALA A 340 -29.65 -8.58 1.38
CA ALA A 340 -29.98 -8.30 2.78
C ALA A 340 -28.78 -7.76 3.57
N ASN A 341 -27.59 -8.36 3.37
CA ASN A 341 -26.40 -8.05 4.14
C ASN A 341 -25.65 -6.81 3.62
N TYR A 342 -25.62 -6.63 2.29
CA TYR A 342 -24.80 -5.62 1.61
C TYR A 342 -25.61 -4.67 0.72
N GLY A 343 -26.92 -4.89 0.55
CA GLY A 343 -27.75 -4.09 -0.36
C GLY A 343 -27.65 -2.57 -0.13
N ALA A 344 -27.48 -2.13 1.11
CA ALA A 344 -27.28 -0.71 1.43
C ALA A 344 -25.94 -0.16 0.88
N THR A 345 -24.85 -0.91 0.99
CA THR A 345 -23.55 -0.48 0.46
C THR A 345 -23.47 -0.65 -1.05
N MET A 346 -24.16 -1.66 -1.61
CA MET A 346 -24.28 -1.85 -3.07
C MET A 346 -25.07 -0.72 -3.72
N ALA A 347 -26.06 -0.18 -3.01
CA ALA A 347 -26.78 1.02 -3.45
C ALA A 347 -25.88 2.25 -3.53
N ASN A 348 -24.84 2.32 -2.70
CA ASN A 348 -23.82 3.37 -2.77
C ASN A 348 -22.68 3.03 -3.73
N GLY A 349 -22.72 1.87 -4.41
CA GLY A 349 -21.78 1.48 -5.46
C GLY A 349 -20.72 0.47 -5.06
N TRP A 350 -20.68 -0.01 -3.82
CA TRP A 350 -19.80 -1.14 -3.48
C TRP A 350 -20.16 -2.36 -4.34
N SER A 351 -19.16 -3.02 -4.89
CA SER A 351 -19.31 -4.24 -5.67
C SER A 351 -18.47 -5.34 -5.04
N PRO A 352 -19.01 -6.57 -4.85
CA PRO A 352 -18.19 -7.71 -4.49
C PRO A 352 -17.35 -8.25 -5.65
N THR A 353 -17.56 -7.75 -6.87
CA THR A 353 -16.77 -8.11 -8.06
C THR A 353 -15.80 -6.99 -8.42
N LEU A 354 -14.78 -7.32 -9.21
CA LEU A 354 -13.77 -6.39 -9.68
C LEU A 354 -13.67 -6.43 -11.20
N LYS A 355 -13.52 -5.27 -11.84
CA LYS A 355 -13.42 -5.08 -13.29
C LYS A 355 -12.18 -4.28 -13.63
N ASN A 356 -11.67 -4.42 -14.86
CA ASN A 356 -10.56 -3.64 -15.39
C ASN A 356 -9.29 -3.70 -14.51
N VAL A 357 -8.73 -4.90 -14.35
CA VAL A 357 -7.44 -5.07 -13.66
C VAL A 357 -6.37 -5.50 -14.66
N TYR A 358 -5.23 -4.81 -14.64
CA TYR A 358 -4.15 -5.04 -15.59
C TYR A 358 -2.79 -5.22 -14.92
N LEU A 359 -2.29 -6.45 -14.97
CA LEU A 359 -1.02 -6.86 -14.38
C LEU A 359 0.00 -7.13 -15.49
N HIS A 360 1.00 -6.28 -15.64
CA HIS A 360 1.97 -6.41 -16.74
C HIS A 360 3.38 -5.96 -16.40
N ASN A 361 4.38 -6.49 -17.11
CA ASN A 361 5.79 -6.11 -16.96
C ASN A 361 6.39 -6.31 -15.55
N ASN A 362 5.72 -7.04 -14.66
CA ASN A 362 6.27 -7.34 -13.33
C ASN A 362 7.34 -8.43 -13.42
N THR A 363 8.34 -8.36 -12.55
CA THR A 363 9.37 -9.38 -12.39
C THR A 363 9.02 -10.28 -11.20
N ILE A 364 8.75 -11.56 -11.48
CA ILE A 364 8.21 -12.51 -10.51
C ILE A 364 9.15 -13.70 -10.37
N ALA A 365 9.48 -14.09 -9.14
CA ALA A 365 10.34 -15.25 -8.86
C ALA A 365 10.06 -15.87 -7.49
N ARG A 366 10.13 -17.20 -7.37
CA ARG A 366 10.05 -17.94 -6.10
C ARG A 366 8.81 -17.58 -5.25
N ASN A 367 7.63 -17.62 -5.83
CA ASN A 367 6.37 -17.45 -5.11
C ASN A 367 5.55 -18.76 -5.14
N GLY A 368 4.70 -18.98 -4.14
CA GLY A 368 3.73 -20.09 -4.13
C GLY A 368 4.29 -21.47 -3.79
N GLY A 369 5.51 -21.51 -3.25
CA GLY A 369 6.16 -22.76 -2.82
C GLY A 369 5.62 -23.32 -1.49
N ASN A 370 4.93 -22.51 -0.68
CA ASN A 370 4.42 -22.88 0.63
C ASN A 370 3.12 -22.12 0.97
N PRO A 371 2.03 -22.28 0.20
CA PRO A 371 0.81 -21.53 0.43
C PRO A 371 0.21 -21.81 1.82
N THR A 372 -0.17 -20.75 2.52
CA THR A 372 -0.79 -20.82 3.85
C THR A 372 -2.14 -20.08 3.87
N GLY A 373 -2.79 -20.02 5.02
CA GLY A 373 -4.08 -19.34 5.22
C GLY A 373 -5.29 -20.26 5.02
N ASP A 374 -6.22 -20.20 5.98
CA ASP A 374 -7.39 -21.09 6.03
C ASP A 374 -8.32 -20.92 4.82
N LEU A 375 -8.52 -19.67 4.37
CA LEU A 375 -9.39 -19.35 3.24
C LEU A 375 -8.91 -20.02 1.94
N LEU A 376 -7.59 -20.05 1.70
CA LEU A 376 -7.02 -20.65 0.49
C LEU A 376 -6.65 -22.12 0.65
N ALA A 377 -6.69 -22.69 1.85
CA ALA A 377 -6.22 -24.06 2.10
C ALA A 377 -6.87 -25.11 1.16
N PRO A 378 -8.19 -25.09 0.88
CA PRO A 378 -8.79 -26.02 -0.08
C PRO A 378 -8.30 -25.80 -1.53
N ILE A 379 -8.13 -24.54 -1.93
CA ILE A 379 -7.66 -24.16 -3.28
C ILE A 379 -6.21 -24.59 -3.46
N ALA A 380 -5.37 -24.35 -2.46
CA ALA A 380 -3.98 -24.75 -2.43
C ALA A 380 -3.82 -26.28 -2.48
N ALA A 381 -4.59 -27.01 -1.69
CA ALA A 381 -4.62 -28.47 -1.74
C ALA A 381 -5.06 -28.98 -3.12
N GLY A 382 -6.03 -28.31 -3.75
CA GLY A 382 -6.49 -28.62 -5.10
C GLY A 382 -5.39 -28.50 -6.14
N TYR A 383 -4.69 -27.36 -6.21
CA TYR A 383 -3.55 -27.17 -7.11
C TYR A 383 -2.40 -28.13 -6.83
N GLY A 384 -2.13 -28.44 -5.55
CA GLY A 384 -1.12 -29.41 -5.13
C GLY A 384 -1.47 -30.89 -5.39
N SER A 385 -2.61 -31.18 -6.02
CA SER A 385 -3.10 -32.54 -6.31
C SER A 385 -3.23 -32.80 -7.82
N ASN A 386 -3.83 -33.93 -8.20
CA ASN A 386 -4.18 -34.23 -9.59
C ASN A 386 -5.56 -33.67 -10.02
N MET A 387 -6.18 -32.82 -9.20
CA MET A 387 -7.51 -32.24 -9.46
C MET A 387 -7.48 -30.98 -10.35
N ASN A 388 -6.32 -30.36 -10.54
CA ASN A 388 -6.16 -29.21 -11.44
C ASN A 388 -6.17 -29.60 -12.93
N SER A 389 -6.23 -28.60 -13.81
CA SER A 389 -6.33 -28.81 -15.27
C SER A 389 -5.14 -29.56 -15.91
N LYS A 390 -4.01 -29.70 -15.23
CA LYS A 390 -2.84 -30.49 -15.69
C LYS A 390 -2.87 -31.94 -15.20
N GLY A 391 -3.79 -32.31 -14.32
CA GLY A 391 -3.92 -33.68 -13.81
C GLY A 391 -2.71 -34.17 -12.99
N SER A 392 -1.89 -33.25 -12.48
CA SER A 392 -0.70 -33.55 -11.68
C SER A 392 -0.40 -32.39 -10.72
N PRO A 393 0.22 -32.64 -9.55
CA PRO A 393 0.56 -31.59 -8.58
C PRO A 393 1.30 -30.42 -9.21
N GLN A 394 0.86 -29.19 -8.92
CA GLN A 394 1.49 -27.95 -9.36
C GLN A 394 1.88 -27.08 -8.16
N THR A 395 2.92 -26.27 -8.32
CA THR A 395 3.20 -25.12 -7.44
C THR A 395 2.00 -24.17 -7.47
N PHE A 396 1.65 -23.57 -6.33
CA PHE A 396 0.49 -22.68 -6.25
C PHE A 396 0.63 -21.49 -7.21
N PRO A 397 -0.47 -20.99 -7.82
CA PRO A 397 -0.43 -19.86 -8.73
C PRO A 397 0.38 -18.67 -8.23
N ALA A 398 1.45 -18.32 -8.95
CA ALA A 398 2.19 -17.09 -8.69
C ALA A 398 1.35 -15.85 -9.03
N ILE A 399 0.53 -15.92 -10.09
CA ILE A 399 -0.56 -14.99 -10.36
C ILE A 399 -1.86 -15.76 -10.23
N MET A 400 -2.70 -15.41 -9.25
CA MET A 400 -4.00 -16.04 -9.02
C MET A 400 -5.13 -15.08 -9.35
N TYR A 401 -6.09 -15.53 -10.15
CA TYR A 401 -7.41 -14.90 -10.28
C TYR A 401 -8.49 -15.87 -9.79
N ASP A 402 -9.44 -15.42 -8.97
CA ASP A 402 -10.51 -16.32 -8.53
C ASP A 402 -11.50 -16.65 -9.67
N GLY A 403 -11.89 -15.68 -10.50
CA GLY A 403 -12.78 -15.85 -11.64
C GLY A 403 -14.28 -15.97 -11.31
N ILE A 404 -14.65 -16.17 -10.04
CA ILE A 404 -16.05 -16.44 -9.66
C ILE A 404 -16.97 -15.24 -9.96
N GLY A 405 -16.52 -14.01 -9.66
CA GLY A 405 -17.30 -12.81 -9.92
C GLY A 405 -17.59 -12.60 -11.40
N GLU A 406 -16.57 -12.74 -12.26
CA GLU A 406 -16.71 -12.65 -13.72
C GLU A 406 -17.61 -13.76 -14.26
N LEU A 407 -17.41 -15.01 -13.82
CA LEU A 407 -18.25 -16.14 -14.23
C LEU A 407 -19.73 -15.87 -13.95
N LEU A 408 -20.06 -15.49 -12.70
CA LEU A 408 -21.43 -15.25 -12.26
C LEU A 408 -22.09 -14.08 -12.99
N SER A 409 -21.33 -13.01 -13.28
CA SER A 409 -21.79 -11.93 -14.16
C SER A 409 -22.06 -12.43 -15.58
N ASN A 410 -21.15 -13.20 -16.17
CA ASN A 410 -21.25 -13.66 -17.55
C ASN A 410 -22.40 -14.65 -17.78
N VAL A 411 -22.71 -15.51 -16.79
CA VAL A 411 -23.89 -16.40 -16.85
C VAL A 411 -25.20 -15.69 -16.44
N GLY A 412 -25.13 -14.40 -16.08
CA GLY A 412 -26.28 -13.57 -15.74
C GLY A 412 -26.85 -13.78 -14.33
N GLN A 413 -26.14 -14.49 -13.44
CA GLN A 413 -26.60 -14.72 -12.06
C GLN A 413 -26.54 -13.45 -11.20
N LEU A 414 -25.64 -12.51 -11.50
CA LEU A 414 -25.54 -11.24 -10.79
C LEU A 414 -26.46 -10.13 -11.35
N ALA A 415 -27.17 -10.38 -12.46
CA ALA A 415 -27.95 -9.34 -13.15
C ALA A 415 -29.00 -8.65 -12.26
N GLY A 416 -29.54 -9.37 -11.27
CA GLY A 416 -30.49 -8.81 -10.31
C GLY A 416 -29.90 -7.71 -9.42
N PHE A 417 -28.58 -7.69 -9.21
CA PHE A 417 -27.90 -6.70 -8.37
C PHE A 417 -27.88 -5.31 -9.02
N ASN A 418 -28.05 -5.20 -10.34
CA ASN A 418 -28.21 -3.91 -11.01
C ASN A 418 -29.41 -3.10 -10.48
N ALA A 419 -30.44 -3.76 -9.95
CA ALA A 419 -31.58 -3.07 -9.33
C ALA A 419 -31.26 -2.43 -7.97
N LEU A 420 -30.14 -2.82 -7.36
CA LEU A 420 -29.67 -2.26 -6.08
C LEU A 420 -28.80 -1.02 -6.30
N VAL A 421 -28.04 -0.95 -7.40
CA VAL A 421 -27.07 0.12 -7.66
C VAL A 421 -27.76 1.48 -7.78
N GLY A 422 -27.29 2.45 -6.98
CA GLY A 422 -27.78 3.82 -7.03
C GLY A 422 -27.40 4.54 -8.32
N ALA A 423 -28.14 5.60 -8.65
CA ALA A 423 -27.97 6.31 -9.92
C ALA A 423 -26.58 6.94 -10.09
N GLU A 424 -25.96 7.44 -9.02
CA GLU A 424 -24.61 8.02 -9.04
C GLU A 424 -23.56 6.93 -9.33
N ALA A 425 -23.56 5.84 -8.57
CA ALA A 425 -22.67 4.71 -8.81
C ALA A 425 -22.84 4.10 -10.21
N SER A 426 -24.08 3.98 -10.69
CA SER A 426 -24.36 3.50 -12.04
C SER A 426 -23.82 4.46 -13.12
N ALA A 427 -23.86 5.78 -12.88
CA ALA A 427 -23.26 6.77 -13.78
C ALA A 427 -21.73 6.70 -13.80
N ASP A 428 -21.11 6.27 -12.69
CA ASP A 428 -19.67 5.99 -12.58
C ASP A 428 -19.29 4.63 -13.18
N GLY A 429 -20.25 3.88 -13.72
CA GLY A 429 -20.03 2.61 -14.40
C GLY A 429 -20.16 1.37 -13.51
N VAL A 430 -20.56 1.50 -12.25
CA VAL A 430 -20.84 0.33 -11.39
C VAL A 430 -22.03 -0.43 -11.95
N ASN A 431 -21.81 -1.70 -12.32
CA ASN A 431 -22.82 -2.60 -12.84
C ASN A 431 -22.42 -4.07 -12.62
N TYR A 432 -23.39 -4.95 -12.78
CA TYR A 432 -23.25 -6.41 -12.67
C TYR A 432 -23.51 -7.11 -14.01
N ASP A 433 -23.39 -6.36 -15.11
CA ASP A 433 -23.56 -6.90 -16.46
C ASP A 433 -22.41 -7.86 -16.81
N PRO A 434 -22.62 -8.77 -17.78
CA PRO A 434 -21.55 -9.57 -18.36
C PRO A 434 -20.35 -8.72 -18.76
N TYR A 435 -19.15 -9.24 -18.51
CA TYR A 435 -17.91 -8.53 -18.73
C TYR A 435 -17.74 -8.28 -20.23
N ASP A 436 -17.48 -7.03 -20.58
CA ASP A 436 -17.02 -6.66 -21.91
C ASP A 436 -15.49 -6.52 -21.96
N ALA A 437 -14.95 -6.07 -23.09
CA ALA A 437 -13.51 -5.94 -23.27
C ALA A 437 -12.84 -4.99 -22.25
N GLY A 438 -13.55 -3.95 -21.79
CA GLY A 438 -13.04 -3.00 -20.78
C GLY A 438 -13.08 -3.54 -19.35
N ASP A 439 -13.88 -4.58 -19.10
CA ASP A 439 -14.03 -5.17 -17.78
C ASP A 439 -13.00 -6.28 -17.48
N LEU A 440 -12.37 -6.85 -18.51
CA LEU A 440 -11.52 -8.03 -18.40
C LEU A 440 -10.34 -7.86 -17.43
N ILE A 441 -9.98 -8.98 -16.81
CA ILE A 441 -8.78 -9.11 -16.00
C ILE A 441 -7.64 -9.61 -16.90
N CYS A 442 -6.58 -8.81 -17.01
CA CYS A 442 -5.49 -9.06 -17.93
C CYS A 442 -4.16 -9.24 -17.19
N ALA A 443 -3.41 -10.28 -17.54
CA ALA A 443 -2.09 -10.56 -16.99
C ALA A 443 -1.11 -10.99 -18.10
N ASN A 444 -0.32 -10.05 -18.65
CA ASN A 444 0.59 -10.33 -19.77
C ASN A 444 1.96 -9.66 -19.61
N ARG A 445 2.95 -10.09 -20.40
CA ARG A 445 4.32 -9.50 -20.44
C ARG A 445 5.06 -9.47 -19.09
N ASN A 446 4.60 -10.24 -18.11
CA ASN A 446 5.33 -10.44 -16.87
C ASN A 446 6.56 -11.33 -17.12
N ILE A 447 7.61 -11.10 -16.33
CA ILE A 447 8.93 -11.67 -16.49
C ILE A 447 9.13 -12.71 -15.40
N ASN A 448 9.44 -13.94 -15.80
CA ASN A 448 9.91 -14.98 -14.89
C ASN A 448 11.39 -14.74 -14.58
N ALA A 449 11.70 -14.44 -13.33
CA ALA A 449 13.07 -14.19 -12.86
C ALA A 449 13.67 -15.36 -12.05
N ASN A 450 13.07 -16.55 -12.10
CA ASN A 450 13.72 -17.75 -11.59
C ASN A 450 14.97 -18.09 -12.44
N PRO A 451 16.09 -18.47 -11.79
CA PRO A 451 17.30 -18.85 -12.52
C PRO A 451 17.12 -20.18 -13.26
N ALA A 452 17.77 -20.31 -14.40
CA ALA A 452 17.85 -21.59 -15.12
C ALA A 452 18.46 -22.69 -14.22
N PRO A 453 18.00 -23.96 -14.31
CA PRO A 453 16.94 -24.49 -15.18
C PRO A 453 15.54 -24.53 -14.55
N GLU A 454 15.35 -23.96 -13.36
CA GLU A 454 14.11 -24.02 -12.55
C GLU A 454 13.10 -22.94 -12.99
N TYR A 455 12.72 -22.98 -14.27
CA TYR A 455 11.80 -21.99 -14.87
C TYR A 455 10.32 -22.27 -14.57
N ASP A 456 9.99 -23.43 -14.01
CA ASP A 456 8.64 -23.98 -14.08
C ASP A 456 7.70 -23.50 -12.95
N ASP A 457 8.22 -22.71 -11.99
CA ASP A 457 7.49 -22.30 -10.79
C ASP A 457 6.73 -20.97 -10.92
N VAL A 458 6.75 -20.30 -12.08
CA VAL A 458 5.95 -19.07 -12.29
C VAL A 458 4.83 -19.31 -13.28
N ASN A 459 3.62 -19.34 -12.74
CA ASN A 459 2.41 -19.76 -13.43
C ASN A 459 1.25 -18.77 -13.13
N THR A 460 0.25 -18.80 -14.01
CA THR A 460 -1.01 -18.08 -13.87
C THR A 460 -2.10 -19.10 -13.63
N GLY A 461 -2.90 -18.93 -12.58
CA GLY A 461 -3.99 -19.84 -12.23
C GLY A 461 -5.33 -19.12 -12.08
N LEU A 462 -6.40 -19.80 -12.51
CA LEU A 462 -7.79 -19.37 -12.36
C LEU A 462 -8.55 -20.41 -11.55
N VAL A 463 -9.15 -20.01 -10.43
CA VAL A 463 -9.90 -20.94 -9.57
C VAL A 463 -11.19 -21.40 -10.28
N TYR A 464 -11.92 -20.44 -10.86
CA TYR A 464 -13.11 -20.65 -11.68
C TYR A 464 -12.85 -20.22 -13.13
N PRO A 465 -13.41 -20.92 -14.13
CA PRO A 465 -13.40 -20.44 -15.51
C PRO A 465 -14.24 -19.18 -15.64
N THR A 466 -13.98 -18.35 -16.66
CA THR A 466 -14.76 -17.11 -16.89
C THR A 466 -15.69 -17.19 -18.09
N ASP A 467 -15.51 -18.18 -18.98
CA ASP A 467 -16.40 -18.43 -20.12
C ASP A 467 -17.68 -19.13 -19.64
N PRO A 468 -18.88 -18.56 -19.88
CA PRO A 468 -20.16 -19.21 -19.60
C PRO A 468 -20.30 -20.61 -20.20
N ALA A 469 -19.63 -20.90 -21.31
CA ALA A 469 -19.66 -22.21 -21.96
C ALA A 469 -18.92 -23.29 -21.14
N ASP A 470 -17.99 -22.88 -20.26
CA ASP A 470 -17.15 -23.76 -19.46
C ASP A 470 -17.75 -24.09 -18.09
N ILE A 471 -19.02 -23.76 -17.83
CA ILE A 471 -19.75 -24.17 -16.62
C ILE A 471 -20.14 -25.67 -16.68
N THR A 472 -19.14 -26.54 -16.76
CA THR A 472 -19.34 -28.00 -16.87
C THR A 472 -19.37 -28.70 -15.52
N LEU A 473 -18.96 -28.03 -14.44
CA LEU A 473 -18.99 -28.53 -13.07
C LEU A 473 -19.85 -27.58 -12.22
N VAL A 474 -21.03 -28.05 -11.84
CA VAL A 474 -21.92 -27.39 -10.88
C VAL A 474 -22.26 -28.37 -9.77
N ASP A 475 -22.58 -27.87 -8.57
CA ASP A 475 -23.09 -28.71 -7.49
C ASP A 475 -24.55 -29.17 -7.75
N GLY A 476 -25.12 -29.86 -6.76
CA GLY A 476 -26.50 -30.34 -6.82
C GLY A 476 -27.55 -29.22 -6.88
N ASP A 477 -27.17 -27.98 -6.56
CA ASP A 477 -28.01 -26.79 -6.56
C ASP A 477 -27.76 -25.88 -7.79
N GLY A 478 -26.80 -26.26 -8.65
CA GLY A 478 -26.46 -25.54 -9.87
C GLY A 478 -25.43 -24.44 -9.68
N ASN A 479 -24.77 -24.34 -8.52
CA ASN A 479 -23.71 -23.36 -8.29
C ASN A 479 -22.41 -23.83 -8.97
N PRO A 480 -21.65 -22.94 -9.60
CA PRO A 480 -20.35 -23.27 -10.17
C PRO A 480 -19.42 -23.92 -9.14
N GLN A 481 -18.71 -24.97 -9.55
CA GLN A 481 -17.63 -25.56 -8.76
C GLN A 481 -16.27 -25.06 -9.27
N PRO A 482 -15.22 -25.03 -8.43
CA PRO A 482 -13.86 -24.70 -8.86
C PRO A 482 -13.33 -25.69 -9.92
N HIS A 483 -12.61 -25.19 -10.93
CA HIS A 483 -11.94 -26.02 -11.97
C HIS A 483 -10.42 -26.05 -11.83
N LEU A 484 -9.84 -25.05 -11.13
CA LEU A 484 -8.40 -24.96 -10.87
C LEU A 484 -7.56 -25.05 -12.16
N LEU A 485 -7.77 -24.05 -13.02
CA LEU A 485 -7.04 -23.90 -14.27
C LEU A 485 -5.66 -23.31 -13.99
N ILE A 486 -4.62 -23.78 -14.67
CA ILE A 486 -3.27 -23.27 -14.48
C ILE A 486 -2.45 -23.40 -15.76
N ASP A 487 -1.70 -22.37 -16.09
CA ASP A 487 -0.73 -22.36 -17.19
C ASP A 487 0.58 -21.76 -16.72
N GLN A 488 1.66 -22.15 -17.39
CA GLN A 488 2.94 -21.46 -17.25
C GLN A 488 2.78 -20.02 -17.72
N MET A 489 3.42 -19.07 -17.02
CA MET A 489 3.33 -17.66 -17.38
C MET A 489 3.88 -17.41 -18.80
N VAL A 490 4.90 -18.19 -19.20
CA VAL A 490 5.37 -18.24 -20.58
C VAL A 490 4.38 -19.05 -21.43
N ASN A 491 3.84 -18.41 -22.48
CA ASN A 491 2.75 -18.95 -23.31
C ASN A 491 1.42 -19.15 -22.58
N ASN A 492 1.18 -18.40 -21.50
CA ASN A 492 -0.09 -18.39 -20.78
C ASN A 492 -1.26 -18.13 -21.72
N THR A 493 -2.28 -18.99 -21.66
CA THR A 493 -3.52 -18.81 -22.43
C THR A 493 -4.61 -18.07 -21.66
N TYR A 494 -4.49 -17.98 -20.33
CA TYR A 494 -5.45 -17.30 -19.46
C TYR A 494 -5.11 -15.82 -19.27
N LEU A 495 -6.12 -14.97 -19.08
CA LEU A 495 -5.94 -13.52 -18.85
C LEU A 495 -5.10 -12.82 -19.94
N ASN A 496 -4.99 -13.43 -21.13
CA ASN A 496 -4.13 -12.95 -22.21
C ASN A 496 -4.86 -11.87 -23.04
N CYS A 497 -5.12 -10.75 -22.39
CA CYS A 497 -5.73 -9.55 -22.94
C CYS A 497 -4.91 -8.31 -22.55
N THR A 498 -5.32 -7.12 -22.98
CA THR A 498 -4.69 -5.85 -22.59
C THR A 498 -5.76 -4.86 -22.16
N GLN A 499 -5.49 -4.07 -21.13
CA GLN A 499 -6.30 -2.89 -20.81
C GLN A 499 -5.57 -1.58 -21.14
N PRO A 500 -6.32 -0.48 -21.32
CA PRO A 500 -5.73 0.86 -21.36
C PRO A 500 -4.98 1.19 -20.08
N ARG A 501 -3.94 2.04 -20.20
CA ARG A 501 -3.24 2.60 -19.03
C ARG A 501 -4.21 3.43 -18.19
N LEU A 502 -4.10 3.33 -16.88
CA LEU A 502 -4.84 4.17 -15.95
C LEU A 502 -4.23 5.57 -15.84
N ALA A 503 -5.05 6.55 -15.48
CA ALA A 503 -4.60 7.93 -15.35
C ALA A 503 -3.66 8.08 -14.13
N PRO A 504 -2.61 8.91 -14.21
CA PRO A 504 -1.78 9.23 -13.06
C PRO A 504 -2.54 10.00 -11.98
N ALA A 505 -2.26 9.67 -10.73
CA ALA A 505 -2.72 10.47 -9.60
C ALA A 505 -2.10 11.88 -9.65
N VAL A 506 -2.85 12.87 -9.16
CA VAL A 506 -2.41 14.27 -9.11
C VAL A 506 -2.63 14.80 -7.71
N VAL A 507 -1.57 14.86 -6.91
CA VAL A 507 -1.65 15.45 -5.56
C VAL A 507 -1.28 16.93 -5.63
N ASN A 508 -2.21 17.80 -5.25
CA ASN A 508 -1.92 19.22 -5.06
C ASN A 508 -1.70 19.51 -3.57
N PHE A 509 -0.45 19.80 -3.20
CA PHE A 509 -0.09 20.16 -1.83
C PHE A 509 0.61 21.51 -1.82
N LYS A 510 0.03 22.48 -1.09
CA LYS A 510 0.55 23.87 -0.98
C LYS A 510 0.87 24.50 -2.35
N ASN A 511 -0.04 24.36 -3.32
CA ASN A 511 0.07 24.85 -4.71
C ASN A 511 1.20 24.22 -5.53
N LYS A 512 1.73 23.07 -5.11
CA LYS A 512 2.67 22.27 -5.89
C LYS A 512 2.01 20.94 -6.24
N ILE A 513 2.21 20.51 -7.48
CA ILE A 513 1.75 19.21 -7.97
C ILE A 513 2.82 18.17 -7.71
N TYR A 514 2.41 17.03 -7.15
CA TYR A 514 3.23 15.88 -6.84
C TYR A 514 2.75 14.64 -7.58
N GLY A 515 3.69 13.71 -7.83
CA GLY A 515 3.46 12.47 -8.55
C GLY A 515 3.93 12.53 -10.00
N CYS A 516 3.52 11.55 -10.80
CA CYS A 516 4.05 11.34 -12.17
C CYS A 516 3.76 12.48 -13.16
N THR A 517 2.82 13.37 -12.87
CA THR A 517 2.56 14.57 -13.67
C THR A 517 3.11 15.86 -13.04
N GLY A 518 3.72 15.74 -11.86
CA GLY A 518 4.26 16.82 -11.06
C GLY A 518 5.77 16.74 -10.93
N ASP A 519 6.24 16.48 -9.72
CA ASP A 519 7.66 16.49 -9.39
C ASP A 519 8.44 15.25 -9.86
N ASP A 520 7.75 14.20 -10.32
CA ASP A 520 8.36 12.95 -10.78
C ASP A 520 8.29 12.76 -12.30
N LEU A 521 8.13 13.83 -13.08
CA LEU A 521 8.12 13.76 -14.55
C LEU A 521 9.34 13.07 -15.17
N ALA A 522 10.48 13.08 -14.47
CA ALA A 522 11.73 12.45 -14.90
C ALA A 522 11.97 11.07 -14.25
N GLU A 523 11.10 10.64 -13.32
CA GLU A 523 11.21 9.33 -12.68
C GLU A 523 10.94 8.23 -13.71
N ALA A 524 11.82 7.24 -13.78
CA ALA A 524 11.70 6.17 -14.76
C ALA A 524 10.41 5.37 -14.56
N ALA A 525 9.98 5.22 -13.30
CA ALA A 525 8.73 4.59 -12.93
C ALA A 525 7.49 5.28 -13.52
N CYS A 526 7.58 6.59 -13.82
CA CYS A 526 6.47 7.40 -14.35
C CYS A 526 6.44 7.49 -15.88
N ALA A 527 7.40 6.88 -16.58
CA ALA A 527 7.63 7.08 -18.01
C ALA A 527 6.82 6.16 -18.95
N LEU A 528 5.82 5.41 -18.44
CA LEU A 528 5.14 4.33 -19.17
C LEU A 528 3.64 4.49 -19.32
#